data_AF-A0AAW2SGW7-F1
#
_entry.id   AF-A0AAW2SGW7-F1
#
_cell.length_a   1.000
_cell.length_b   1.000
_cell.length_c   1.000
_cell.angle_alpha   90.00
_cell.angle_beta   90.00
_cell.angle_gamma   90.00
#
_symmetry.space_group_name_H-M   'P 1'
#
loop_
_entity.id
_entity.type
_entity.pdbx_description
1 polymer ?
#
loop_
_entity_poly.entity_id
_entity_poly.type
_entity_poly.pdbx_seq_one_letter_code
_entity_poly.pdbx_strand_id
1 'polypeptide(L)'
;MENANSIFLLDKEKGQERSDIKAELTACYSQKEYNLQLEFENRDLQIREMKTECYSLVKKIIVNKPDLMSNAQYETPEIAIKEFCDETRADLEAEDQHRLGFHSGDTDRAELEIYRKVARDIDQNGPQSFYFKKILGHFDKNL
;
A
#
# COMPACT_ATOMS: atom_id res chain seq x y z
N MET A 1 -9.23 2.04 13.67
CA MET A 1 -10.50 1.45 13.21
C MET A 1 -10.36 1.30 11.72
N GLU A 2 -10.47 0.08 11.19
CA GLU A 2 -10.44 -0.17 9.74
C GLU A 2 -11.45 0.75 9.05
N ASN A 3 -10.99 1.51 8.07
CA ASN A 3 -11.87 2.31 7.23
C ASN A 3 -12.63 1.36 6.30
N ALA A 4 -13.91 1.15 6.58
CA ALA A 4 -14.79 0.20 5.86
C ALA A 4 -14.94 0.49 4.35
N ASN A 5 -14.42 1.62 3.86
CA ASN A 5 -14.42 2.00 2.46
C ASN A 5 -13.04 1.91 1.79
N SER A 6 -12.05 1.29 2.44
CA SER A 6 -10.74 1.10 1.81
C SER A 6 -10.80 0.00 0.75
N ILE A 7 -10.29 0.28 -0.45
CA ILE A 7 -10.12 -0.70 -1.53
C ILE A 7 -8.99 -1.71 -1.24
N PHE A 8 -8.27 -1.52 -0.13
CA PHE A 8 -7.20 -2.36 0.38
C PHE A 8 -7.63 -3.16 1.62
N LEU A 9 -8.94 -3.25 1.89
CA LEU A 9 -9.44 -4.20 2.87
C LEU A 9 -9.12 -5.62 2.41
N LEU A 10 -8.81 -6.49 3.38
CA LEU A 10 -8.75 -7.91 3.14
C LEU A 10 -10.14 -8.37 2.70
N ASP A 11 -10.25 -9.31 1.76
CA ASP A 11 -11.50 -9.94 1.30
C ASP A 11 -12.13 -10.84 2.39
N LYS A 12 -12.18 -10.33 3.63
CA LYS A 12 -12.71 -10.97 4.82
C LYS A 12 -13.98 -10.24 5.24
N GLU A 13 -14.90 -10.99 5.83
CA GLU A 13 -16.09 -10.38 6.43
C GLU A 13 -15.69 -9.38 7.54
N LYS A 14 -16.51 -8.34 7.71
CA LYS A 14 -16.24 -7.29 8.68
C LYS A 14 -16.05 -7.87 10.09
N GLY A 15 -14.88 -7.67 10.68
CA GLY A 15 -14.53 -8.16 12.01
C GLY A 15 -13.99 -9.59 12.06
N GLN A 16 -14.00 -10.33 10.93
CA GLN A 16 -13.37 -11.64 10.83
C GLN A 16 -11.86 -11.53 11.01
N GLU A 17 -11.23 -10.54 10.37
CA GLU A 17 -9.79 -10.27 10.53
C GLU A 17 -9.40 -10.10 12.00
N ARG A 18 -10.13 -9.26 12.73
CA ARG A 18 -9.89 -9.04 14.17
C ARG A 18 -10.08 -10.33 14.99
N SER A 19 -11.02 -11.19 14.60
CA SER A 19 -11.23 -12.47 15.24
C SER A 19 -10.05 -13.43 14.99
N ASP A 20 -9.56 -13.47 13.75
CA ASP A 20 -8.42 -14.30 13.34
C ASP A 20 -7.15 -13.87 14.08
N ILE A 21 -6.82 -12.57 14.06
CA ILE A 21 -5.68 -12.00 14.79
C ILE A 21 -5.76 -12.36 16.27
N LYS A 22 -6.94 -12.24 16.88
CA LYS A 22 -7.11 -12.59 18.29
C LYS A 22 -6.88 -14.09 18.53
N ALA A 23 -7.38 -14.95 17.64
CA ALA A 23 -7.18 -16.39 17.76
C ALA A 23 -5.70 -16.77 17.65
N GLU A 24 -4.99 -16.20 16.67
CA GLU A 24 -3.55 -16.40 16.46
C GLU A 24 -2.74 -15.91 17.66
N LEU A 25 -3.01 -14.71 18.15
CA LEU A 25 -2.36 -14.17 19.35
C LEU A 25 -2.61 -15.01 20.61
N THR A 26 -3.81 -15.59 20.74
CA THR A 26 -4.14 -16.47 21.88
C THR A 26 -3.43 -17.83 21.77
N ALA A 27 -3.02 -18.24 20.57
CA ALA A 27 -2.35 -19.51 20.31
C ALA A 27 -0.82 -19.46 20.52
N CYS A 28 -0.22 -18.27 20.71
CA CYS A 28 1.22 -18.13 20.94
C CYS A 28 1.66 -18.81 22.25
N TYR A 29 2.78 -19.54 22.20
CA TYR A 29 3.29 -20.32 23.34
C TYR A 29 4.19 -19.50 24.28
N SER A 30 4.56 -18.28 23.89
CA SER A 30 5.39 -17.39 24.69
C SER A 30 5.07 -15.91 24.44
N GLN A 31 5.43 -15.04 25.40
CA GLN A 31 5.31 -13.60 25.24
C GLN A 31 6.17 -13.07 24.08
N LYS A 32 7.31 -13.70 23.80
CA LYS A 32 8.18 -13.32 22.68
C LYS A 32 7.48 -13.55 21.34
N GLU A 33 6.87 -14.71 21.17
CA GLU A 33 6.11 -15.07 19.97
C GLU A 33 4.88 -14.17 19.80
N TYR A 34 4.15 -13.91 20.89
CA TYR A 34 3.03 -12.97 20.91
C TYR A 34 3.44 -11.58 20.42
N ASN A 35 4.55 -11.04 20.95
CA ASN A 35 5.03 -9.71 20.56
C ASN A 35 5.43 -9.67 19.08
N LEU A 36 6.09 -10.72 18.59
CA LEU A 36 6.48 -10.82 17.20
C LEU A 36 5.25 -10.84 16.28
N GLN A 37 4.24 -11.66 16.59
CA GLN A 37 2.99 -11.70 15.82
C GLN A 37 2.29 -10.35 15.83
N LEU A 38 2.19 -9.71 17.00
CA LEU A 38 1.57 -8.38 17.13
C LEU A 38 2.30 -7.33 16.28
N GLU A 39 3.63 -7.39 16.21
CA GLU A 39 4.42 -6.50 15.37
C GLU A 39 4.17 -6.73 13.87
N PHE A 40 3.98 -7.99 13.43
CA PHE A 40 3.60 -8.30 12.06
C PHE A 40 2.24 -7.72 11.70
N GLU A 41 1.21 -8.00 12.51
CA GLU A 41 -0.15 -7.49 12.28
C GLU A 41 -0.20 -5.95 12.28
N ASN A 42 0.56 -5.32 13.18
CA ASN A 42 0.66 -3.86 13.22
C ASN A 42 1.32 -3.29 11.94
N ARG A 43 2.37 -3.93 11.41
CA ARG A 43 3.00 -3.49 10.16
C ARG A 43 2.07 -3.63 8.97
N ASP A 44 1.37 -4.76 8.86
CA ASP A 44 0.38 -4.97 7.79
C ASP A 44 -0.71 -3.88 7.83
N LEU A 45 -1.25 -3.60 9.01
CA LEU A 45 -2.25 -2.55 9.18
C LEU A 45 -1.71 -1.17 8.76
N GLN A 46 -0.49 -0.82 9.17
CA GLN A 46 0.13 0.45 8.78
C GLN A 46 0.31 0.57 7.26
N ILE A 47 0.66 -0.54 6.59
CA ILE A 47 0.79 -0.57 5.13
C ILE A 47 -0.57 -0.32 4.48
N ARG A 48 -1.62 -1.01 4.92
CA ARG A 48 -2.99 -0.80 4.42
C ARG A 48 -3.50 0.61 4.63
N GLU A 49 -3.26 1.19 5.81
CA GLU A 49 -3.61 2.59 6.10
C GLU A 49 -2.89 3.56 5.16
N MET A 50 -1.59 3.34 4.92
CA MET A 50 -0.80 4.18 4.03
C MET A 50 -1.19 4.04 2.55
N LYS A 51 -1.47 2.83 2.07
CA LYS A 51 -2.04 2.60 0.72
C LYS A 51 -3.37 3.35 0.55
N THR A 52 -4.21 3.31 1.58
CA THR A 52 -5.50 4.04 1.61
C THR A 52 -5.31 5.55 1.58
N GLU A 53 -4.30 6.08 2.27
CA GLU A 53 -3.96 7.51 2.24
C GLU A 53 -3.52 7.96 0.84
N CYS A 54 -2.60 7.22 0.21
CA CYS A 54 -2.17 7.46 -1.18
C CYS A 54 -3.36 7.47 -2.14
N TYR A 55 -4.24 6.45 -2.07
CA TYR A 55 -5.45 6.40 -2.89
C TYR A 55 -6.37 7.60 -2.66
N SER A 56 -6.57 8.01 -1.40
CA SER A 56 -7.42 9.15 -1.07
C SER A 56 -6.90 10.45 -1.69
N LEU A 57 -5.58 10.65 -1.71
CA LEU A 57 -4.94 11.79 -2.37
C LEU A 57 -5.11 11.75 -3.89
N VAL A 58 -4.86 10.60 -4.52
CA VAL A 58 -5.06 10.39 -5.97
C VAL A 58 -6.52 10.68 -6.36
N LYS A 59 -7.46 10.07 -5.64
CA LYS A 59 -8.90 10.26 -5.86
C LYS A 59 -9.30 11.72 -5.73
N LYS A 60 -8.80 12.42 -4.70
CA LYS A 60 -9.07 13.85 -4.49
C LYS A 60 -8.62 14.68 -5.69
N ILE A 61 -7.47 14.37 -6.28
CA ILE A 61 -6.98 15.09 -7.47
C ILE A 61 -7.89 14.83 -8.68
N ILE A 62 -8.22 13.57 -8.93
CA ILE A 62 -9.02 13.17 -10.11
C ILE A 62 -10.46 13.67 -10.02
N VAL A 63 -11.07 13.65 -8.82
CA VAL A 63 -12.41 14.24 -8.63
C VAL A 63 -12.41 15.73 -8.96
N ASN A 64 -11.34 16.45 -8.65
CA ASN A 64 -11.21 17.87 -8.99
C ASN A 64 -10.82 18.13 -10.46
N LYS A 65 -10.15 17.18 -11.12
CA LYS A 65 -9.70 17.25 -12.51
C LYS A 65 -9.84 15.89 -13.22
N PRO A 66 -11.08 15.50 -13.61
CA PRO A 66 -11.33 14.19 -14.21
C PRO A 66 -10.63 13.98 -15.55
N ASP A 67 -10.32 15.08 -16.26
CA ASP A 67 -9.62 15.11 -17.54
C ASP A 67 -8.24 14.45 -17.49
N LEU A 68 -7.60 14.42 -16.31
CA LEU A 68 -6.31 13.75 -16.09
C LEU A 68 -6.34 12.24 -16.33
N MET A 69 -7.53 11.62 -16.31
CA MET A 69 -7.72 10.19 -16.62
C MET A 69 -7.80 9.92 -18.13
N SER A 70 -8.00 10.93 -18.98
CA SER A 70 -8.24 10.73 -20.42
C SER A 70 -7.13 9.98 -21.15
N ASN A 71 -5.89 10.07 -20.65
CA ASN A 71 -4.72 9.39 -21.21
C ASN A 71 -4.08 8.40 -20.22
N ALA A 72 -4.77 8.09 -19.11
CA ALA A 72 -4.20 7.18 -18.11
C ALA A 72 -4.12 5.76 -18.68
N GLN A 73 -3.13 5.00 -18.22
CA GLN A 73 -2.96 3.60 -18.60
C GLN A 73 -4.15 2.72 -18.16
N TYR A 74 -4.80 3.09 -17.06
CA TYR A 74 -5.87 2.33 -16.43
C TYR A 74 -7.19 3.11 -16.46
N GLU A 75 -8.30 2.37 -16.53
CA GLU A 75 -9.65 2.94 -16.66
C GLU A 75 -10.10 3.71 -15.42
N THR A 76 -9.63 3.33 -14.23
CA THR A 76 -10.06 3.93 -12.95
C THR A 76 -8.87 4.21 -12.02
N PRO A 77 -8.96 5.23 -11.14
CA PRO A 77 -7.93 5.46 -10.13
C PRO A 77 -7.73 4.28 -9.17
N GLU A 78 -8.78 3.51 -8.91
CA GLU A 78 -8.74 2.31 -8.08
C GLU A 78 -7.82 1.25 -8.67
N ILE A 79 -7.93 0.97 -9.98
CA ILE A 79 -7.04 0.02 -10.66
C ILE A 79 -5.61 0.59 -10.69
N ALA A 80 -5.46 1.86 -11.07
CA ALA A 80 -4.15 2.51 -11.18
C ALA A 80 -3.33 2.43 -9.88
N ILE A 81 -3.94 2.72 -8.73
CA ILE A 81 -3.23 2.67 -7.44
C ILE A 81 -2.97 1.23 -6.99
N LYS A 82 -3.86 0.28 -7.27
CA LYS A 82 -3.66 -1.13 -6.92
C LYS A 82 -2.47 -1.71 -7.67
N GLU A 83 -2.43 -1.52 -8.98
CA GLU A 83 -1.33 -1.96 -9.84
C GLU A 83 -0.01 -1.33 -9.41
N PHE A 84 0.01 -0.01 -9.13
CA PHE A 84 1.21 0.64 -8.59
C PHE A 84 1.68 0.01 -7.27
N CYS A 85 0.77 -0.31 -6.34
CA CYS A 85 1.10 -0.94 -5.07
C CYS A 85 1.60 -2.38 -5.25
N ASP A 86 0.97 -3.15 -6.14
CA ASP A 86 1.31 -4.55 -6.40
C ASP A 86 2.68 -4.64 -7.11
N GLU A 87 2.93 -3.79 -8.10
CA GLU A 87 4.24 -3.64 -8.74
C GLU A 87 5.32 -3.22 -7.73
N THR A 88 5.03 -2.23 -6.88
CA THR A 88 5.98 -1.78 -5.85
C THR A 88 6.35 -2.92 -4.89
N ARG A 89 5.37 -3.74 -4.49
CA ARG A 89 5.63 -4.89 -3.61
C ARG A 89 6.45 -5.96 -4.34
N ALA A 90 6.10 -6.28 -5.57
CA ALA A 90 6.81 -7.26 -6.39
C ALA A 90 8.28 -6.85 -6.63
N ASP A 91 8.53 -5.56 -6.89
CA ASP A 91 9.89 -5.03 -7.05
C ASP A 91 10.72 -5.20 -5.76
N LEU A 92 10.13 -4.85 -4.61
CA LEU A 92 10.80 -5.02 -3.31
C LEU A 92 11.10 -6.49 -3.00
N GLU A 93 10.16 -7.40 -3.30
CA GLU A 93 10.36 -8.84 -3.10
C GLU A 93 11.40 -9.43 -4.06
N ALA A 94 11.47 -8.93 -5.30
CA ALA A 94 12.51 -9.33 -6.24
C ALA A 94 13.90 -8.86 -5.76
N GLU A 95 14.02 -7.60 -5.30
CA GLU A 95 15.25 -7.07 -4.72
C GLU A 95 15.69 -7.87 -3.47
N ASP A 96 14.72 -8.29 -2.66
CA ASP A 96 14.91 -9.11 -1.47
C ASP A 96 15.52 -10.48 -1.80
N GLN A 97 14.92 -11.20 -2.76
CA GLN A 97 15.37 -12.52 -3.20
C GLN A 97 16.81 -12.50 -3.73
N HIS A 98 17.25 -11.39 -4.33
CA HIS A 98 18.62 -11.23 -4.81
C HIS A 98 19.63 -10.93 -3.70
N ARG A 99 19.19 -10.48 -2.53
CA ARG A 99 20.03 -10.21 -1.37
C ARG A 99 19.92 -11.38 -0.40
N LEU A 100 20.88 -12.30 -0.46
CA LEU A 100 21.02 -13.41 0.49
C LEU A 100 20.94 -12.91 1.95
N GLY A 101 19.74 -13.00 2.56
CA GLY A 101 19.55 -12.79 4.01
C GLY A 101 18.74 -11.57 4.45
N PHE A 102 17.93 -10.92 3.61
CA PHE A 102 16.95 -9.96 4.12
C PHE A 102 15.77 -10.68 4.82
N HIS A 103 15.22 -10.03 5.86
CA HIS A 103 14.07 -10.52 6.61
C HIS A 103 12.80 -9.79 6.16
N SER A 104 11.64 -10.44 6.15
CA SER A 104 10.36 -9.84 5.72
C SER A 104 10.02 -8.49 6.36
N GLY A 105 10.50 -8.22 7.58
CA GLY A 105 10.35 -6.93 8.25
C GLY A 105 11.09 -5.76 7.58
N ASP A 106 12.11 -6.02 6.77
CA ASP A 106 12.84 -5.00 6.02
C ASP A 106 12.07 -4.60 4.75
N THR A 107 11.44 -5.56 4.07
CA THR A 107 10.54 -5.32 2.92
C THR A 107 9.36 -4.43 3.34
N ASP A 108 8.68 -4.77 4.44
CA ASP A 108 7.54 -4.01 4.95
C ASP A 108 7.94 -2.57 5.33
N ARG A 109 9.14 -2.40 5.91
CA ARG A 109 9.66 -1.07 6.26
C ARG A 109 9.95 -0.24 5.02
N ALA A 110 10.57 -0.83 4.01
CA ALA A 110 10.85 -0.17 2.73
C ALA A 110 9.54 0.22 2.02
N GLU A 111 8.56 -0.68 1.99
CA GLU A 111 7.23 -0.42 1.43
C GLU A 111 6.55 0.78 2.12
N LEU A 112 6.55 0.82 3.46
CA LEU A 112 6.03 1.95 4.23
C LEU A 112 6.75 3.27 3.89
N GLU A 113 8.07 3.25 3.76
CA GLU A 113 8.84 4.45 3.43
C GLU A 113 8.52 4.96 2.02
N ILE A 114 8.39 4.06 1.05
CA ILE A 114 7.98 4.39 -0.32
C ILE A 114 6.61 5.06 -0.31
N TYR A 115 5.61 4.48 0.35
CA TYR A 115 4.27 5.08 0.35
C TYR A 115 4.21 6.40 1.12
N ARG A 116 4.97 6.58 2.20
CA ARG A 116 5.11 7.91 2.85
C ARG A 116 5.69 8.95 1.90
N LYS A 117 6.65 8.56 1.07
CA LYS A 117 7.24 9.45 0.04
C LYS A 117 6.22 9.76 -1.06
N VAL A 118 5.46 8.76 -1.51
CA VAL A 118 4.37 8.91 -2.49
C VAL A 118 3.33 9.88 -1.96
N ALA A 119 2.78 9.64 -0.77
CA ALA A 119 1.75 10.50 -0.16
C ALA A 119 2.24 11.94 -0.03
N ARG A 120 3.47 12.15 0.47
CA ARG A 120 4.07 13.47 0.60
C ARG A 120 4.23 14.19 -0.74
N ASP A 121 4.73 13.51 -1.76
CA ASP A 121 4.92 14.11 -3.09
C ASP A 121 3.59 14.49 -3.73
N ILE A 122 2.57 13.63 -3.62
CA ILE A 122 1.23 13.89 -4.16
C ILE A 122 0.57 15.05 -3.42
N ASP A 123 0.66 15.10 -2.10
CA ASP A 123 0.08 16.19 -1.31
C ASP A 123 0.74 17.54 -1.62
N GLN A 124 2.07 17.56 -1.80
CA GLN A 124 2.82 18.78 -2.09
C GLN A 124 2.65 19.27 -3.53
N ASN A 125 2.66 18.35 -4.50
CA ASN A 125 2.77 18.71 -5.93
C ASN A 125 1.47 18.47 -6.72
N GLY A 126 0.46 17.82 -6.11
CA GLY A 126 -0.82 17.56 -6.75
C GLY A 126 -0.67 16.86 -8.11
N PRO A 127 -1.33 17.34 -9.18
CA PRO A 127 -1.19 16.78 -10.53
C PRO A 127 0.24 16.78 -11.10
N GLN A 128 1.14 17.61 -10.55
CA GLN A 128 2.53 17.67 -11.01
C GLN A 128 3.46 16.69 -10.30
N SER A 129 2.95 16.00 -9.27
CA SER A 129 3.67 14.94 -8.56
C SER A 129 4.22 13.90 -9.53
N PHE A 130 5.47 13.52 -9.28
CA PHE A 130 6.10 12.40 -9.98
C PHE A 130 5.29 11.13 -9.75
N TYR A 131 4.94 10.85 -8.50
CA TYR A 131 4.21 9.62 -8.18
C TYR A 131 2.77 9.63 -8.70
N PHE A 132 2.07 10.78 -8.70
CA PHE A 132 0.75 10.87 -9.31
C PHE A 132 0.79 10.47 -10.79
N LYS A 133 1.77 11.02 -11.55
CA LYS A 133 1.97 10.65 -12.95
C LYS A 133 2.35 9.18 -13.11
N LYS A 134 3.13 8.63 -12.17
CA LYS A 134 3.58 7.22 -12.19
C LYS A 134 2.40 6.28 -11.99
N ILE A 135 1.56 6.57 -11.01
CA ILE A 135 0.34 5.80 -10.72
C ILE A 135 -0.58 5.79 -11.94
N LEU A 136 -0.73 6.92 -12.65
CA LEU A 136 -1.57 6.97 -13.85
C LEU A 136 -0.95 6.36 -15.11
N GLY A 137 0.32 5.92 -15.05
CA GLY A 137 1.03 5.39 -16.22
C GLY A 137 1.41 6.45 -17.25
N HIS A 138 1.52 7.73 -16.84
CA HIS A 138 1.88 8.85 -17.72
C HIS A 138 3.40 8.97 -18.01
N PHE A 139 4.22 8.00 -17.59
CA PHE A 139 5.61 7.94 -18.00
C PHE A 139 5.72 7.10 -19.27
N ASP A 140 6.26 7.71 -20.32
CA ASP A 140 6.55 7.03 -21.57
C ASP A 140 7.30 5.71 -21.33
N LYS A 141 6.85 4.65 -21.99
CA LYS A 141 7.49 3.32 -22.05
C LYS A 141 8.78 3.34 -22.88
N ASN A 142 9.62 4.36 -22.70
CA ASN A 142 10.92 4.51 -23.35
C ASN A 142 11.99 4.80 -22.30
N LEU A 143 12.39 3.74 -21.60
CA LEU A 143 13.68 3.61 -20.92
C LEU A 143 14.29 2.28 -21.33
#